data_AF-A0A944ENH2-F1
#
_entry.id   AF-A0A944ENH2-F1
#
_cell.length_a   1.000
_cell.length_b   1.000
_cell.length_c   1.000
_cell.angle_alpha   90.00
_cell.angle_beta   90.00
_cell.angle_gamma   90.00
#
_symmetry.space_group_name_H-M   'P 1'
#
loop_
_entity.id
_entity.type
_entity.pdbx_description
1 polymer ?
#
loop_
_entity_poly.entity_id
_entity_poly.type
_entity_poly.pdbx_seq_one_letter_code
_entity_poly.pdbx_strand_id
1 'polypeptide(L)'
;MIESVVTKRLGAQPVAAEFLRRLDVAGIVDALCPPDPRAELTHGQVIEVLVTNRELARQAAAARGESKGRKTRRSRWTLAR
;
A
#
# COMPACT_ATOMS: atom_id res chain seq x y z
N MET A 1 -22.51 -0.21 -7.20
CA MET A 1 -22.39 -1.39 -6.32
C MET A 1 -20.98 -2.00 -6.28
N ILE A 2 -20.00 -1.50 -7.04
CA ILE A 2 -18.62 -2.03 -7.06
C ILE A 2 -17.72 -1.30 -6.04
N GLU A 3 -18.02 -0.02 -5.79
CA GLU A 3 -17.29 0.87 -4.88
C GLU A 3 -17.29 0.40 -3.41
N SER A 4 -18.42 -0.13 -2.93
CA SER A 4 -18.56 -0.60 -1.53
C SER A 4 -17.80 -1.91 -1.26
N VAL A 5 -17.56 -2.73 -2.28
CA VAL A 5 -16.77 -3.98 -2.17
C VAL A 5 -15.28 -3.67 -2.21
N VAL A 6 -14.89 -2.66 -3.00
CA VAL A 6 -13.51 -2.18 -3.14
C VAL A 6 -13.01 -1.53 -1.84
N THR A 7 -13.82 -0.69 -1.19
CA THR A 7 -13.49 -0.12 0.14
C THR A 7 -13.34 -1.21 1.22
N LYS A 8 -14.21 -2.22 1.25
CA LYS A 8 -14.18 -3.28 2.27
C LYS A 8 -13.01 -4.27 2.15
N ARG A 9 -12.39 -4.40 0.98
CA ARG A 9 -11.27 -5.35 0.75
C ARG A 9 -9.91 -4.69 0.51
N LEU A 10 -9.85 -3.41 0.13
CA LEU A 10 -8.61 -2.73 -0.24
C LEU A 10 -8.28 -1.48 0.59
N GLY A 11 -9.13 -1.13 1.57
CA GLY A 11 -8.87 -0.29 2.74
C GLY A 11 -8.39 1.15 2.49
N ALA A 12 -7.22 1.31 1.89
CA ALA A 12 -6.61 2.59 1.55
C ALA A 12 -5.97 2.65 0.15
N GLN A 13 -5.83 1.53 -0.56
CA GLN A 13 -5.20 1.49 -1.88
C GLN A 13 -6.01 2.22 -2.98
N PRO A 14 -7.31 1.91 -3.20
CA PRO A 14 -8.11 2.62 -4.19
C PRO A 14 -8.27 4.11 -3.84
N VAL A 15 -8.32 4.41 -2.55
CA VAL A 15 -8.40 5.77 -2.02
C VAL A 15 -7.12 6.54 -2.36
N ALA A 16 -5.94 5.99 -2.07
CA ALA A 16 -4.67 6.61 -2.41
C ALA A 16 -4.53 6.87 -3.92
N ALA A 17 -4.90 5.90 -4.76
CA ALA A 17 -4.86 6.06 -6.21
C ALA A 17 -5.80 7.18 -6.71
N GLU A 18 -7.01 7.28 -6.15
CA GLU A 18 -7.94 8.36 -6.47
C GLU A 18 -7.41 9.73 -6.02
N PHE A 19 -6.83 9.81 -4.81
CA PHE A 19 -6.24 11.05 -4.32
C PHE A 19 -5.06 11.52 -5.16
N LEU A 20 -4.17 10.60 -5.58
CA LEU A 20 -3.03 10.93 -6.43
C LEU A 20 -3.49 11.52 -7.78
N ARG A 21 -4.54 10.94 -8.38
CA ARG A 21 -5.15 11.46 -9.59
C ARG A 21 -5.81 12.82 -9.39
N ARG A 22 -6.52 13.02 -8.28
CA ARG A 22 -7.17 14.30 -7.96
C ARG A 22 -6.17 15.43 -7.70
N LEU A 23 -4.99 15.08 -7.20
CA LEU A 23 -3.86 16.01 -7.00
C LEU A 23 -3.03 16.23 -8.27
N ASP A 24 -3.33 15.51 -9.36
CA ASP A 24 -2.59 15.54 -10.62
C ASP A 24 -1.08 15.38 -10.42
N VAL A 25 -0.70 14.44 -9.53
CA VAL A 25 0.72 14.20 -9.22
C VAL A 25 1.47 13.78 -10.48
N ALA A 26 0.84 12.98 -11.35
CA ALA A 26 1.44 12.60 -12.61
C ALA A 26 1.72 13.82 -13.51
N GLY A 27 0.74 14.70 -13.72
CA GLY A 27 0.92 15.92 -14.52
C GLY A 27 1.98 16.86 -13.95
N ILE A 28 2.03 17.04 -12.63
CA ILE A 28 3.04 17.86 -11.95
C ILE A 28 4.45 17.29 -12.15
N VAL A 29 4.61 15.98 -11.95
CA VAL A 29 5.92 15.32 -12.11
C VAL A 29 6.35 15.35 -13.57
N ASP A 30 5.43 15.09 -14.51
CA ASP A 30 5.73 15.08 -15.94
C ASP A 30 6.04 16.48 -16.47
N ALA A 31 5.50 17.53 -15.85
CA ALA A 31 5.86 18.93 -16.14
C ALA A 31 7.28 19.29 -15.66
N LEU A 32 7.74 18.69 -14.56
CA LEU A 32 9.10 18.88 -14.03
C LEU A 32 10.13 17.97 -14.71
N CYS A 33 9.71 16.77 -15.09
CA CYS A 33 10.53 15.76 -15.75
C CYS A 33 9.77 15.24 -16.98
N PRO A 34 10.03 15.81 -18.18
CA PRO A 34 9.34 15.44 -19.39
C PRO A 34 9.40 13.93 -19.64
N PRO A 35 8.28 13.28 -20.00
CA PRO A 35 8.28 11.85 -20.27
C PRO A 35 9.11 11.52 -21.51
N ASP A 36 9.85 10.42 -21.45
CA ASP A 36 10.55 9.89 -22.61
C ASP A 36 9.52 9.22 -23.54
N PRO A 37 9.41 9.62 -24.82
CA PRO A 37 8.48 9.01 -25.77
C PRO A 37 8.73 7.53 -26.05
N ARG A 38 9.87 6.96 -25.60
CA ARG A 38 10.18 5.53 -25.66
C ARG A 38 9.72 4.76 -24.43
N ALA A 39 9.32 5.44 -23.36
CA ALA A 39 8.86 4.80 -22.12
C ALA A 39 7.36 4.48 -22.19
N GLU A 40 6.99 3.27 -21.74
CA GLU A 40 5.58 2.84 -21.67
C GLU A 40 4.78 3.59 -20.59
N LEU A 41 5.49 4.17 -19.60
CA LEU A 41 4.92 4.91 -18.49
C LEU A 41 5.70 6.19 -18.26
N THR A 42 4.99 7.25 -17.89
CA THR A 42 5.60 8.52 -17.49
C THR A 42 6.17 8.44 -16.08
N HIS A 43 7.12 9.32 -15.73
CA HIS A 43 7.69 9.37 -14.38
C HIS A 43 6.60 9.61 -13.33
N GLY A 44 5.63 10.46 -13.65
CA GLY A 44 4.44 10.69 -12.85
C GLY A 44 3.64 9.41 -12.58
N GLN A 45 3.35 8.65 -13.62
CA GLN A 45 2.63 7.38 -13.51
C GLN A 45 3.38 6.33 -12.68
N VAL A 46 4.72 6.25 -12.82
CA VAL A 46 5.55 5.35 -12.02
C VAL A 46 5.46 5.70 -10.53
N ILE A 47 5.50 6.99 -10.19
CA ILE A 47 5.36 7.45 -8.80
C ILE A 47 3.99 7.09 -8.24
N GLU A 48 2.91 7.29 -9.00
CA GLU A 48 1.57 6.93 -8.54
C GLU A 48 1.45 5.43 -8.22
N VAL A 49 2.00 4.58 -9.09
CA VAL A 49 2.01 3.12 -8.90
C VAL A 49 2.85 2.72 -7.69
N LEU A 50 4.04 3.31 -7.51
CA LEU A 50 4.91 3.00 -6.37
C LEU A 50 4.29 3.41 -5.02
N VAL A 51 3.65 4.59 -4.96
CA VAL A 51 2.95 5.04 -3.75
C VAL A 51 1.79 4.11 -3.42
N THR A 52 0.99 3.75 -4.42
CA THR A 52 -0.13 2.83 -4.27
C THR A 52 0.34 1.44 -3.81
N ASN A 53 1.42 0.93 -4.39
CA ASN A 53 2.03 -0.35 -4.03
C ASN A 53 2.60 -0.34 -2.60
N ARG A 54 3.19 0.78 -2.17
CA ARG A 54 3.68 0.94 -0.79
C ARG A 54 2.57 0.87 0.23
N GLU A 55 1.42 1.49 -0.05
CA GLU A 55 0.26 1.44 0.86
C GLU A 55 -0.39 0.05 0.89
N LEU A 56 -0.38 -0.67 -0.23
CA LEU A 56 -0.74 -2.10 -0.26
C LEU A 56 0.20 -2.93 0.63
N ALA A 57 1.51 -2.73 0.53
CA ALA A 57 2.49 -3.45 1.34
C ALA A 57 2.35 -3.14 2.85
N ARG A 58 2.04 -1.88 3.21
CA ARG A 58 1.75 -1.47 4.59
C ARG A 58 0.51 -2.14 5.17
N GLN A 59 -0.59 -2.18 4.42
CA GLN A 59 -1.80 -2.88 4.85
C GLN A 59 -1.56 -4.38 5.00
N ALA A 60 -0.83 -4.99 4.07
CA ALA A 60 -0.45 -6.41 4.17
C ALA A 60 0.44 -6.68 5.40
N ALA A 61 1.34 -5.77 5.75
CA ALA A 61 2.16 -5.87 6.96
C ALA A 61 1.33 -5.68 8.24
N ALA A 62 0.37 -4.75 8.25
CA ALA A 62 -0.55 -4.53 9.37
C ALA A 62 -1.44 -5.77 9.62
N ALA A 63 -1.97 -6.38 8.56
CA ALA A 63 -2.72 -7.64 8.64
C ALA A 63 -1.88 -8.82 9.18
N ARG A 64 -0.56 -8.81 8.97
CA ARG A 64 0.37 -9.83 9.51
C ARG A 64 0.74 -9.58 10.99
N GLY A 65 0.65 -8.33 11.46
CA GLY A 65 1.00 -7.94 12.83
C GLY A 65 0.06 -8.49 13.92
N GLU A 66 -1.18 -8.82 13.57
CA GLU A 66 -2.18 -9.33 14.53
C GLU A 66 -1.97 -10.81 14.90
N SER A 67 -1.15 -11.56 14.15
CA SER A 67 -0.90 -12.99 14.40
C SER A 67 0.29 -13.28 15.31
N LYS A 68 1.05 -12.28 15.77
CA LYS A 68 2.27 -12.49 16.57
C LYS A 68 2.12 -12.17 18.06
N GLY A 69 0.88 -12.14 18.55
CA GLY A 69 0.52 -11.78 19.93
C GLY A 69 -0.23 -12.86 20.71
N ARG A 70 0.13 -14.16 20.63
CA ARG A 70 -0.38 -15.16 21.59
C ARG A 70 0.44 -16.45 21.68
N LYS A 71 1.68 -16.39 22.16
CA LYS A 71 2.20 -17.46 23.04
C LYS A 71 2.97 -16.81 24.19
N THR A 72 2.19 -16.60 25.24
CA THR A 72 2.56 -16.04 26.51
C THR A 72 3.72 -16.85 27.12
N ARG A 73 4.74 -16.16 27.62
CA ARG A 73 5.59 -16.68 28.71
C ARG A 73 4.67 -17.11 29.86
N ARG A 74 4.37 -18.41 30.02
CA ARG A 74 3.89 -19.05 31.28
C ARG A 74 3.43 -20.50 31.03
N SER A 75 4.37 -21.44 30.91
CA SER A 75 4.10 -22.88 31.16
C SER A 75 5.34 -23.78 30.99
N ARG A 76 6.56 -23.30 31.25
CA ARG A 76 7.75 -24.18 31.22
C ARG A 76 8.77 -23.88 32.33
N TRP A 77 8.25 -23.51 33.50
CA TRP A 77 8.93 -23.70 34.77
C TRP A 77 8.05 -24.62 35.59
N THR A 78 8.17 -25.95 35.44
CA THR A 78 7.62 -26.92 36.42
C THR A 78 7.97 -28.41 36.22
N LEU A 79 8.70 -28.86 35.19
CA LEU A 79 8.85 -30.31 34.93
C LEU A 79 10.27 -30.80 34.56
N ALA A 80 11.33 -30.08 34.96
CA ALA A 80 12.70 -30.58 34.81
C ALA A 80 13.60 -30.08 35.94
N ARG A 81 13.35 -30.55 37.16
CA ARG A 81 14.33 -30.61 38.25
C ARG A 81 13.94 -31.71 39.22
#